data_AF-A0A0B7AKX0-F1
#
_entry.id   AF-A0A0B7AKX0-F1
#
_cell.length_a   1.000
_cell.length_b   1.000
_cell.length_c   1.000
_cell.angle_alpha   90.00
_cell.angle_beta   90.00
_cell.angle_gamma   90.00
#
_symmetry.space_group_name_H-M   'P 1'
#
loop_
_entity.id
_entity.type
_entity.pdbx_description
1 polymer ?
#
loop_
_entity_poly.entity_id
_entity_poly.type
_entity_poly.pdbx_seq_one_letter_code
_entity_poly.pdbx_strand_id
1 'polypeptide(L)'
;QSQDVRNTNIAEQFKLEIRKLITWVHLTKEKNLKFQHNHSKPIIMAANPYDPVTTTDSTPFTDERDLPLPPLRYNRSLGPSSRDPERHPTGDEGNWESPDQGLVFYPVPEDKSIVISFTPYDFGNMIPGPIKKSLDNILESYNVVKQLDESIFVDCNNSYAPVNKTCRVSRNLFGSECTSEMNYGYHGGQPCVFIQLNLPDGVTIKPIKKGDPLWEDAQSVLKEKSNPSYVRLTCQGTTSLDTEILESVGNGLGPHGELVMYYPEDGIQAYIYRKRNSKLPFLKPGVMVHFTSLVSRKKVHITCTAWGQLYDNEEKIIDHKLLTTHFVLYVNHS
;
A
#
# COMPACT_ATOMS: atom_id res chain seq x y z
N GLN A 1 -38.55 -33.27 31.50
CA GLN A 1 -37.30 -34.00 31.81
C GLN A 1 -36.30 -34.06 30.63
N SER A 2 -36.71 -34.09 29.35
CA SER A 2 -35.77 -34.13 28.20
C SER A 2 -35.08 -32.79 27.82
N GLN A 3 -35.69 -31.64 28.14
CA GLN A 3 -35.14 -30.32 27.81
C GLN A 3 -34.03 -29.88 28.79
N ASP A 4 -34.18 -30.16 30.08
CA ASP A 4 -33.22 -29.76 31.12
C ASP A 4 -31.85 -30.42 30.95
N VAL A 5 -31.82 -31.70 30.59
CA VAL A 5 -30.58 -32.47 30.37
C VAL A 5 -29.79 -31.93 29.17
N ARG A 6 -30.48 -31.44 28.12
CA ARG A 6 -29.81 -30.81 26.97
C ARG A 6 -29.20 -29.46 27.33
N ASN A 7 -29.89 -28.66 28.13
CA ASN A 7 -29.38 -27.36 28.57
C ASN A 7 -28.20 -27.48 29.55
N THR A 8 -28.19 -28.51 30.41
CA THR A 8 -27.03 -28.77 31.29
C THR A 8 -25.80 -29.19 30.49
N ASN A 9 -25.98 -29.97 29.42
CA ASN A 9 -24.86 -30.43 28.58
C ASN A 9 -24.21 -29.28 27.78
N ILE A 10 -25.00 -28.31 27.31
CA ILE A 10 -24.50 -27.11 26.61
C ILE A 10 -23.75 -26.20 27.59
N ALA A 11 -24.25 -26.03 28.82
CA ALA A 11 -23.60 -25.21 29.83
C ALA A 11 -22.23 -25.79 30.26
N GLU A 12 -22.11 -27.11 30.39
CA GLU A 12 -20.84 -27.77 30.72
C GLU A 12 -19.83 -27.73 29.56
N GLN A 13 -20.30 -27.84 28.31
CA GLN A 13 -19.47 -27.61 27.11
C GLN A 13 -18.90 -26.17 27.09
N PHE A 14 -19.74 -25.17 27.39
CA PHE A 14 -19.31 -23.77 27.40
C PHE A 14 -18.29 -23.48 28.51
N LYS A 15 -18.46 -24.07 29.70
CA LYS A 15 -17.47 -23.98 30.79
C LYS A 15 -16.13 -24.62 30.43
N LEU A 16 -16.14 -25.72 29.66
CA LEU A 16 -14.92 -26.38 29.22
C LEU A 16 -14.13 -25.51 28.24
N GLU A 17 -14.81 -24.86 27.30
CA GLU A 17 -14.18 -23.94 26.34
C GLU A 17 -13.63 -22.68 27.01
N ILE A 18 -14.35 -22.11 27.98
CA ILE A 18 -13.84 -20.98 28.78
C ILE A 18 -12.58 -21.39 29.56
N ARG A 19 -12.53 -22.60 30.14
CA ARG A 19 -11.32 -23.09 30.81
C ARG A 19 -10.14 -23.24 29.86
N LYS A 20 -10.35 -23.74 28.64
CA LYS A 20 -9.30 -23.84 27.61
C LYS A 20 -8.75 -22.46 27.22
N LEU A 21 -9.63 -21.47 27.06
CA LEU A 21 -9.25 -20.07 26.79
C LEU A 21 -8.42 -19.47 27.91
N ILE A 22 -8.83 -19.66 29.17
CA ILE A 22 -8.08 -19.16 30.34
C ILE A 22 -6.69 -19.81 30.43
N THR A 23 -6.60 -21.14 30.22
CA THR A 23 -5.32 -21.85 30.20
C THR A 23 -4.42 -21.36 29.06
N TRP A 24 -4.98 -21.10 27.87
CA TRP A 24 -4.23 -20.56 26.75
C TRP A 24 -3.68 -19.16 27.01
N VAL A 25 -4.48 -18.28 27.64
CA VAL A 25 -4.05 -16.93 28.06
C VAL A 25 -2.95 -16.98 29.12
N HIS A 26 -3.02 -17.91 30.08
CA HIS A 26 -1.95 -18.07 31.07
C HIS A 26 -0.65 -18.60 30.45
N LEU A 27 -0.72 -19.57 29.54
CA LEU A 27 0.46 -20.11 28.85
C LEU A 27 1.13 -19.09 27.92
N THR A 28 0.37 -18.20 27.28
CA THR A 28 0.93 -17.10 26.47
C THR A 28 1.59 -16.03 27.34
N LYS A 29 1.01 -15.72 28.51
CA LYS A 29 1.60 -14.76 29.46
C LYS A 29 2.92 -15.26 30.05
N GLU A 30 3.04 -16.55 30.37
CA GLU A 30 4.30 -17.15 30.84
C GLU A 30 5.39 -17.19 29.76
N LYS A 31 5.03 -17.43 28.49
CA LYS A 31 5.99 -17.38 27.38
C LYS A 31 6.54 -15.97 27.16
N ASN A 32 5.70 -14.95 27.27
CA ASN A 32 6.13 -13.54 27.15
C ASN A 32 7.02 -13.10 28.32
N LEU A 33 6.77 -13.58 29.54
CA LEU A 33 7.62 -13.30 30.71
C LEU A 33 9.00 -13.95 30.61
N LYS A 34 9.10 -15.18 30.06
CA LYS A 34 10.40 -15.82 29.81
C LYS A 34 11.21 -15.16 28.70
N PHE A 35 10.55 -14.54 27.71
CA PHE A 35 11.23 -13.82 26.63
C PHE A 35 11.89 -12.52 27.11
N GLN A 36 11.27 -11.81 28.06
CA GLN A 36 11.84 -10.55 28.58
C GLN A 36 13.07 -10.74 29.48
N HIS A 37 13.27 -11.91 30.09
CA HIS A 37 14.42 -12.16 30.97
C HIS A 37 15.72 -12.52 30.22
N ASN A 38 15.65 -12.89 28.94
CA ASN A 38 16.83 -13.31 28.17
C ASN A 38 17.56 -12.18 27.42
N HIS A 39 17.04 -10.94 27.42
CA HIS A 39 17.64 -9.81 26.70
C HIS A 39 18.35 -8.78 27.59
N SER A 40 18.56 -9.07 28.88
CA SER A 40 19.28 -8.18 29.81
C SER A 40 20.68 -8.71 30.12
N LYS A 41 21.62 -8.64 29.17
CA LYS A 41 23.07 -8.71 29.44
C LYS A 41 23.82 -7.64 28.63
N PRO A 42 24.63 -6.78 29.27
CA PRO A 42 25.41 -5.77 28.56
C PRO A 42 26.64 -6.39 27.90
N ILE A 43 26.89 -6.04 26.63
CA ILE A 43 28.12 -6.43 25.92
C ILE A 43 29.19 -5.37 26.21
N ILE A 44 30.30 -5.82 26.79
CA ILE A 44 31.50 -5.04 27.12
C ILE A 44 32.36 -4.90 25.86
N MET A 45 32.76 -3.68 25.51
CA MET A 45 33.76 -3.39 24.48
C MET A 45 35.17 -3.78 24.95
N ALA A 46 35.90 -4.54 24.13
CA ALA A 46 37.32 -4.80 24.29
C ALA A 46 38.10 -4.15 23.14
N ALA A 47 39.22 -3.53 23.49
CA ALA A 47 40.06 -2.68 22.66
C ALA A 47 41.34 -3.38 22.15
N ASN A 48 41.92 -2.77 21.10
CA ASN A 48 43.35 -2.62 20.77
C ASN A 48 44.10 -3.79 20.07
N PRO A 49 45.33 -3.63 19.49
CA PRO A 49 46.04 -2.47 18.86
C PRO A 49 46.90 -2.78 17.58
N TYR A 50 47.49 -1.73 16.99
CA TYR A 50 48.80 -1.60 16.28
C TYR A 50 48.87 -1.26 14.76
N ASP A 51 49.53 -0.11 14.52
CA ASP A 51 49.91 0.66 13.31
C ASP A 51 51.19 0.13 12.57
N PRO A 52 51.98 0.92 11.79
CA PRO A 52 51.74 1.64 10.51
C PRO A 52 52.88 1.37 9.45
N VAL A 53 52.70 1.71 8.16
CA VAL A 53 53.84 2.06 7.26
C VAL A 53 53.44 3.09 6.18
N THR A 54 54.26 4.14 6.07
CA THR A 54 54.36 5.26 5.08
C THR A 54 54.77 4.78 3.66
N THR A 55 54.63 5.49 2.53
CA THR A 55 55.18 6.80 2.10
C THR A 55 54.72 7.09 0.65
N THR A 56 54.40 8.37 0.38
CA THR A 56 54.64 9.20 -0.85
C THR A 56 54.70 8.58 -2.26
N ASP A 57 53.90 9.11 -3.19
CA ASP A 57 54.48 9.77 -4.38
C ASP A 57 53.50 10.73 -5.08
N SER A 58 54.05 11.71 -5.79
CA SER A 58 53.41 12.97 -6.19
C SER A 58 53.31 13.18 -7.71
N THR A 59 52.13 13.62 -8.16
CA THR A 59 51.80 14.39 -9.41
C THR A 59 51.85 13.68 -10.78
N PRO A 60 51.30 14.29 -11.85
CA PRO A 60 49.88 14.62 -12.10
C PRO A 60 49.44 14.06 -13.48
N PHE A 61 48.13 14.00 -13.83
CA PHE A 61 47.66 14.20 -15.23
C PHE A 61 46.12 14.15 -15.38
N THR A 62 45.59 15.25 -15.92
CA THR A 62 44.45 15.44 -16.84
C THR A 62 43.09 14.79 -16.55
N ASP A 63 42.17 15.68 -16.20
CA ASP A 63 40.72 15.55 -16.23
C ASP A 63 40.20 15.94 -17.63
N GLU A 64 39.49 15.02 -18.30
CA GLU A 64 38.65 15.32 -19.47
C GLU A 64 37.72 14.13 -19.77
N ARG A 65 36.44 14.26 -19.39
CA ARG A 65 35.23 14.07 -20.23
C ARG A 65 33.97 13.93 -19.38
N ASP A 66 33.48 15.06 -18.88
CA ASP A 66 32.07 15.24 -18.55
C ASP A 66 31.29 15.58 -19.83
N LEU A 67 30.37 14.69 -20.23
CA LEU A 67 29.31 14.97 -21.19
C LEU A 67 28.10 15.54 -20.43
N PRO A 68 27.61 16.75 -20.73
CA PRO A 68 26.47 17.31 -20.03
C PRO A 68 25.15 16.66 -20.49
N LEU A 69 24.36 16.21 -19.53
CA LEU A 69 22.93 15.90 -19.69
C LEU A 69 22.16 17.18 -20.08
N PRO A 70 21.07 17.07 -20.88
CA PRO A 70 20.30 18.22 -21.31
C PRO A 70 19.56 18.89 -20.14
N PRO A 71 19.47 20.23 -20.10
CA PRO A 71 18.84 20.93 -18.98
C PRO A 71 17.31 20.79 -19.05
N LEU A 72 16.70 20.35 -17.94
CA LEU A 72 15.27 20.57 -17.68
C LEU A 72 15.02 22.07 -17.60
N ARG A 73 14.32 22.62 -18.60
CA ARG A 73 13.89 24.02 -18.60
C ARG A 73 12.79 24.22 -17.55
N TYR A 74 13.17 24.68 -16.37
CA TYR A 74 12.25 25.26 -15.39
C TYR A 74 12.20 26.77 -15.62
N ASN A 75 11.08 27.28 -16.16
CA ASN A 75 10.89 28.73 -16.32
C ASN A 75 10.63 29.36 -14.95
N ARG A 76 11.63 30.06 -14.42
CA ARG A 76 11.55 30.84 -13.19
C ARG A 76 11.31 32.32 -13.52
N SER A 77 10.07 32.79 -13.39
CA SER A 77 9.77 34.23 -13.37
C SER A 77 9.82 34.72 -11.91
N LEU A 78 10.88 35.46 -11.56
CA LEU A 78 10.99 36.18 -10.29
C LEU A 78 10.32 37.55 -10.42
N GLY A 79 9.21 37.76 -9.70
CA GLY A 79 8.58 39.06 -9.46
C GLY A 79 8.60 39.41 -7.96
N PRO A 80 8.62 40.69 -7.58
CA PRO A 80 8.89 41.09 -6.20
C PRO A 80 7.66 41.04 -5.29
N SER A 81 7.93 40.62 -4.05
CA SER A 81 7.16 40.72 -2.81
C SER A 81 5.87 41.54 -2.83
N SER A 82 4.74 40.85 -2.64
CA SER A 82 3.56 41.39 -2.00
C SER A 82 2.83 40.28 -1.24
N ARG A 83 2.79 40.40 0.09
CA ARG A 83 1.95 39.70 1.09
C ARG A 83 1.48 38.29 0.67
N ASP A 84 2.23 37.27 1.08
CA ASP A 84 1.91 35.83 0.90
C ASP A 84 0.44 35.58 1.33
N PRO A 85 -0.49 35.30 0.40
CA PRO A 85 -1.73 34.63 0.77
C PRO A 85 -1.33 33.20 1.19
N GLU A 86 -1.87 32.73 2.31
CA GLU A 86 -1.63 31.41 2.92
C GLU A 86 -0.97 30.41 1.96
N ARG A 87 0.34 30.20 2.12
CA ARG A 87 1.07 29.22 1.33
C ARG A 87 0.37 27.89 1.56
N HIS A 88 -0.19 27.31 0.50
CA HIS A 88 -0.94 26.05 0.55
C HIS A 88 -0.14 25.03 1.39
N PRO A 89 -0.75 24.28 2.31
CA PRO A 89 -0.03 23.32 3.16
C PRO A 89 0.74 22.27 2.35
N THR A 90 0.40 22.14 1.07
CA THR A 90 1.00 21.26 0.09
C THR A 90 2.30 21.81 -0.53
N GLY A 91 2.62 23.10 -0.43
CA GLY A 91 3.82 23.70 -1.02
C GLY A 91 3.84 23.67 -2.55
N ASP A 92 5.01 23.47 -3.16
CA ASP A 92 5.21 23.43 -4.63
C ASP A 92 4.95 22.04 -5.26
N GLU A 93 4.21 21.16 -4.57
CA GLU A 93 3.96 19.79 -5.04
C GLU A 93 2.99 19.78 -6.22
N GLY A 94 3.13 18.76 -7.08
CA GLY A 94 2.31 18.63 -8.28
C GLY A 94 0.82 18.40 -8.00
N ASN A 95 0.01 18.71 -9.01
CA ASN A 95 -1.40 18.34 -9.01
C ASN A 95 -1.56 16.89 -9.49
N TRP A 96 -2.52 16.20 -8.90
CA TRP A 96 -2.96 14.88 -9.30
C TRP A 96 -3.87 14.97 -10.54
N GLU A 97 -3.55 14.16 -11.53
CA GLU A 97 -4.39 13.89 -12.70
C GLU A 97 -4.63 12.39 -12.79
N SER A 98 -5.86 11.99 -13.05
CA SER A 98 -6.20 10.58 -13.24
C SER A 98 -5.64 10.09 -14.57
N PRO A 99 -4.72 9.11 -14.60
CA PRO A 99 -4.28 8.53 -15.87
C PRO A 99 -5.42 7.74 -16.54
N ASP A 100 -5.53 7.84 -17.86
CA ASP A 100 -6.43 6.99 -18.67
C ASP A 100 -6.00 5.52 -18.64
N GLN A 101 -4.70 5.27 -18.47
CA GLN A 101 -4.09 3.96 -18.31
C GLN A 101 -3.01 4.02 -17.23
N GLY A 102 -3.19 3.29 -16.12
CA GLY A 102 -2.21 3.27 -15.03
C GLY A 102 -2.82 3.00 -13.66
N LEU A 103 -2.06 3.36 -12.63
CA LEU A 103 -2.48 3.26 -11.24
C LEU A 103 -3.04 4.59 -10.75
N VAL A 104 -4.20 4.51 -10.09
CA VAL A 104 -4.87 5.63 -9.43
C VAL A 104 -4.82 5.40 -7.92
N PHE A 105 -4.60 6.44 -7.13
CA PHE A 105 -4.66 6.35 -5.66
C PHE A 105 -5.87 7.09 -5.11
N TYR A 106 -6.35 6.63 -3.95
CA TYR A 106 -7.36 7.30 -3.14
C TYR A 106 -6.93 7.26 -1.67
N PRO A 107 -7.25 8.29 -0.87
CA PRO A 107 -8.04 9.48 -1.22
C PRO A 107 -7.28 10.41 -2.16
N VAL A 108 -8.02 11.08 -3.04
CA VAL A 108 -7.51 12.26 -3.75
C VAL A 108 -7.91 13.49 -2.91
N PRO A 109 -6.95 14.31 -2.47
CA PRO A 109 -7.23 15.57 -1.77
C PRO A 109 -8.20 16.48 -2.54
N GLU A 110 -8.99 17.30 -1.82
CA GLU A 110 -9.96 18.23 -2.44
C GLU A 110 -9.27 19.30 -3.30
N ASP A 111 -8.06 19.70 -2.91
CA ASP A 111 -7.22 20.63 -3.69
C ASP A 111 -6.57 19.97 -4.91
N LYS A 112 -6.85 18.68 -5.13
CA LYS A 112 -6.28 17.84 -6.19
C LYS A 112 -4.75 17.79 -6.15
N SER A 113 -4.12 18.07 -5.02
CA SER A 113 -2.69 17.84 -4.89
C SER A 113 -2.38 16.34 -4.82
N ILE A 114 -1.12 15.98 -5.05
CA ILE A 114 -0.64 14.63 -4.72
C ILE A 114 -0.41 14.42 -3.21
N VAL A 115 -0.67 15.43 -2.37
CA VAL A 115 -0.31 15.45 -0.95
C VAL A 115 -1.50 15.08 -0.08
N ILE A 116 -1.48 13.86 0.44
CA ILE A 116 -2.44 13.41 1.44
C ILE A 116 -1.96 13.92 2.81
N SER A 117 -2.43 15.12 3.17
CA SER A 117 -2.16 15.74 4.46
C SER A 117 -3.29 15.49 5.45
N PHE A 118 -2.95 15.11 6.68
CA PHE A 118 -3.94 14.83 7.70
C PHE A 118 -3.41 14.98 9.13
N THR A 119 -4.30 15.30 10.08
CA THR A 119 -4.00 15.29 11.52
C THR A 119 -4.72 14.09 12.14
N PRO A 120 -4.02 13.14 12.80
CA PRO A 120 -4.66 11.93 13.34
C PRO A 120 -5.85 12.21 14.26
N TYR A 121 -5.74 13.24 15.12
CA TYR A 121 -6.77 13.63 16.06
C TYR A 121 -8.09 14.04 15.38
N ASP A 122 -8.04 14.58 14.15
CA ASP A 122 -9.23 15.04 13.42
C ASP A 122 -10.15 13.87 13.02
N PHE A 123 -9.64 12.64 13.03
CA PHE A 123 -10.41 11.43 12.71
C PHE A 123 -11.16 10.85 13.92
N GLY A 124 -10.98 11.44 15.12
CA GLY A 124 -11.82 11.15 16.28
C GLY A 124 -13.15 11.93 16.29
N ASN A 125 -13.34 12.85 15.34
CA ASN A 125 -14.51 13.74 15.29
C ASN A 125 -15.78 13.02 14.83
N MET A 126 -16.95 13.48 15.31
CA MET A 126 -18.26 12.92 14.93
C MET A 126 -18.61 13.12 13.45
N ILE A 127 -18.10 14.19 12.82
CA ILE A 127 -18.37 14.50 11.42
C ILE A 127 -17.19 14.02 10.57
N PRO A 128 -17.40 13.10 9.61
CA PRO A 128 -16.33 12.63 8.74
C PRO A 128 -15.72 13.77 7.92
N GLY A 129 -14.40 13.88 7.98
CA GLY A 129 -13.61 14.80 7.15
C GLY A 129 -13.53 14.36 5.68
N PRO A 130 -12.96 15.21 4.80
CA PRO A 130 -12.86 14.97 3.35
C PRO A 130 -12.19 13.65 2.96
N ILE A 131 -11.08 13.29 3.61
CA ILE A 131 -10.34 12.05 3.37
C ILE A 131 -11.24 10.82 3.57
N LYS A 132 -11.92 10.75 4.72
CA LYS A 132 -12.81 9.63 5.04
C LYS A 132 -13.95 9.55 4.04
N LYS A 133 -14.59 10.69 3.71
CA LYS A 133 -15.66 10.74 2.70
C LYS A 133 -15.18 10.27 1.32
N SER A 134 -13.98 10.68 0.89
CA SER A 134 -13.41 10.23 -0.38
C SER A 134 -13.25 8.72 -0.44
N LEU A 135 -12.74 8.10 0.64
CA LEU A 135 -12.56 6.65 0.72
C LEU A 135 -13.90 5.91 0.82
N ASP A 136 -14.84 6.41 1.63
CA ASP A 136 -16.19 5.83 1.72
C ASP A 136 -16.88 5.82 0.35
N ASN A 137 -16.78 6.93 -0.40
CA ASN A 137 -17.41 7.07 -1.71
C ASN A 137 -16.83 6.09 -2.75
N ILE A 138 -15.51 5.95 -2.85
CA ILE A 138 -14.90 5.03 -3.83
C ILE A 138 -15.17 3.56 -3.45
N LEU A 139 -15.19 3.25 -2.14
CA LEU A 139 -15.38 1.89 -1.63
C LEU A 139 -16.86 1.47 -1.58
N GLU A 140 -17.81 2.39 -1.73
CA GLU A 140 -19.25 2.12 -1.68
C GLU A 140 -19.68 1.04 -2.70
N SER A 141 -19.08 1.05 -3.89
CA SER A 141 -19.38 0.07 -4.94
C SER A 141 -18.96 -1.36 -4.59
N TYR A 142 -18.04 -1.53 -3.63
CA TYR A 142 -17.55 -2.82 -3.15
C TYR A 142 -18.40 -3.38 -2.00
N ASN A 143 -19.42 -2.65 -1.55
CA ASN A 143 -20.36 -3.17 -0.55
C ASN A 143 -21.20 -4.30 -1.14
N VAL A 144 -21.38 -5.38 -0.38
CA VAL A 144 -22.13 -6.58 -0.80
C VAL A 144 -23.55 -6.22 -1.26
N VAL A 145 -24.19 -5.26 -0.58
CA VAL A 145 -25.55 -4.79 -0.92
C VAL A 145 -25.67 -4.16 -2.31
N LYS A 146 -24.56 -3.64 -2.89
CA LYS A 146 -24.52 -3.09 -4.25
C LYS A 146 -24.30 -4.16 -5.32
N GLN A 147 -24.04 -5.40 -4.91
CA GLN A 147 -23.63 -6.52 -5.77
C GLN A 147 -24.60 -7.72 -5.67
N LEU A 148 -25.83 -7.49 -5.20
CA LEU A 148 -26.83 -8.54 -4.97
C LEU A 148 -27.53 -9.04 -6.23
N ASP A 149 -27.61 -8.22 -7.28
CA ASP A 149 -28.29 -8.59 -8.52
C ASP A 149 -27.56 -9.74 -9.22
N GLU A 150 -28.07 -10.96 -9.08
CA GLU A 150 -27.48 -12.17 -9.65
C GLU A 150 -27.52 -12.20 -11.19
N SER A 151 -28.35 -11.37 -11.83
CA SER A 151 -28.34 -11.24 -13.29
C SER A 151 -27.10 -10.50 -13.78
N ILE A 152 -26.56 -9.60 -12.95
CA ILE A 152 -25.38 -8.78 -13.24
C ILE A 152 -24.12 -9.37 -12.61
N PHE A 153 -24.18 -9.78 -11.34
CA PHE A 153 -23.02 -10.14 -10.54
C PHE A 153 -22.87 -11.65 -10.32
N VAL A 154 -21.64 -12.13 -10.24
CA VAL A 154 -21.30 -13.52 -9.87
C VAL A 154 -20.01 -13.58 -9.07
N ASP A 155 -19.88 -14.62 -8.24
CA ASP A 155 -18.60 -14.93 -7.60
C ASP A 155 -17.64 -15.54 -8.61
N CYS A 156 -16.56 -14.81 -8.87
CA CYS A 156 -15.49 -15.28 -9.74
C CYS A 156 -14.45 -16.04 -8.94
N ASN A 157 -13.77 -16.98 -9.60
CA ASN A 157 -12.55 -17.58 -9.08
C ASN A 157 -11.35 -17.06 -9.87
N ASN A 158 -10.14 -17.24 -9.33
CA ASN A 158 -8.89 -16.73 -9.90
C ASN A 158 -8.69 -17.09 -11.40
N SER A 159 -9.36 -18.14 -11.90
CA SER A 159 -9.24 -18.62 -13.28
C SER A 159 -10.44 -18.26 -14.17
N TYR A 160 -11.56 -17.78 -13.62
CA TYR A 160 -12.82 -17.59 -14.34
C TYR A 160 -13.45 -16.23 -14.04
N ALA A 161 -13.56 -15.39 -15.08
CA ALA A 161 -14.42 -14.23 -15.13
C ALA A 161 -15.36 -14.38 -16.34
N PRO A 162 -16.69 -14.44 -16.16
CA PRO A 162 -17.63 -14.54 -17.27
C PRO A 162 -17.69 -13.24 -18.08
N VAL A 163 -17.84 -13.35 -19.40
CA VAL A 163 -17.95 -12.18 -20.28
C VAL A 163 -19.25 -11.40 -20.04
N ASN A 164 -20.33 -12.10 -19.68
CA ASN A 164 -21.69 -11.56 -19.58
C ASN A 164 -22.14 -11.24 -18.14
N LYS A 165 -21.24 -11.31 -17.16
CA LYS A 165 -21.50 -10.90 -15.78
C LYS A 165 -20.28 -10.17 -15.21
N THR A 166 -20.48 -9.47 -14.12
CA THR A 166 -19.45 -8.75 -13.37
C THR A 166 -19.00 -9.58 -12.18
N CYS A 167 -17.69 -9.73 -12.00
CA CYS A 167 -17.14 -10.38 -10.82
C CYS A 167 -17.46 -9.58 -9.57
N ARG A 168 -17.97 -10.26 -8.54
CA ARG A 168 -18.08 -9.68 -7.21
C ARG A 168 -16.71 -9.44 -6.64
N VAL A 169 -16.55 -8.30 -5.98
CA VAL A 169 -15.35 -7.96 -5.22
C VAL A 169 -15.78 -7.56 -3.83
N SER A 170 -15.44 -8.41 -2.86
CA SER A 170 -15.80 -8.18 -1.46
C SER A 170 -14.90 -7.12 -0.83
N ARG A 171 -15.50 -6.11 -0.20
CA ARG A 171 -14.79 -5.10 0.60
C ARG A 171 -13.95 -5.71 1.72
N ASN A 172 -14.31 -6.91 2.21
CA ASN A 172 -13.55 -7.62 3.26
C ASN A 172 -12.12 -7.99 2.81
N LEU A 173 -11.83 -7.94 1.51
CA LEU A 173 -10.48 -8.18 0.97
C LEU A 173 -9.51 -7.04 1.28
N PHE A 174 -10.00 -5.87 1.71
CA PHE A 174 -9.18 -4.67 1.92
C PHE A 174 -8.60 -4.51 3.33
N GLY A 175 -8.66 -5.56 4.16
CA GLY A 175 -8.06 -5.59 5.49
C GLY A 175 -8.92 -4.91 6.57
N SER A 176 -8.81 -5.38 7.81
CA SER A 176 -9.62 -4.89 8.95
C SER A 176 -9.33 -3.44 9.33
N GLU A 177 -8.06 -3.05 9.24
CA GLU A 177 -7.59 -1.70 9.62
C GLU A 177 -8.00 -0.62 8.62
N CYS A 178 -8.30 -1.01 7.39
CA CYS A 178 -8.62 -0.09 6.30
C CYS A 178 -10.12 -0.03 6.02
N THR A 179 -10.90 0.06 7.10
CA THR A 179 -12.37 0.13 7.04
C THR A 179 -12.87 1.51 7.46
N SER A 180 -14.12 1.79 7.12
CA SER A 180 -14.79 3.04 7.50
C SER A 180 -14.81 3.21 9.03
N GLU A 181 -15.07 2.10 9.72
CA GLU A 181 -15.19 1.99 11.17
C GLU A 181 -13.84 2.23 11.87
N MET A 182 -12.75 1.82 11.24
CA MET A 182 -11.38 2.04 11.72
C MET A 182 -10.77 3.34 11.20
N ASN A 183 -11.58 4.24 10.62
CA ASN A 183 -11.12 5.50 10.01
C ASN A 183 -9.99 5.31 9.00
N TYR A 184 -9.94 4.16 8.32
CA TYR A 184 -8.89 3.80 7.38
C TYR A 184 -7.46 3.95 7.97
N GLY A 185 -7.31 3.74 9.29
CA GLY A 185 -6.06 3.84 10.02
C GLY A 185 -5.54 5.28 10.25
N TYR A 186 -6.19 6.30 9.69
CA TYR A 186 -5.76 7.70 9.81
C TYR A 186 -5.76 8.21 11.26
N HIS A 187 -6.72 7.75 12.09
CA HIS A 187 -6.77 8.11 13.50
C HIS A 187 -5.53 7.64 14.29
N GLY A 188 -4.96 6.49 13.90
CA GLY A 188 -3.75 5.94 14.51
C GLY A 188 -2.45 6.50 13.91
N GLY A 189 -2.53 7.39 12.92
CA GLY A 189 -1.35 7.81 12.15
C GLY A 189 -0.82 6.73 11.21
N GLN A 190 -1.61 5.70 10.93
CA GLN A 190 -1.26 4.55 10.09
C GLN A 190 -2.20 4.48 8.88
N PRO A 191 -2.08 5.42 7.92
CA PRO A 191 -3.10 5.61 6.90
C PRO A 191 -3.15 4.45 5.91
N CYS A 192 -4.35 4.14 5.43
CA CYS A 192 -4.57 3.28 4.29
C CYS A 192 -4.84 4.10 3.02
N VAL A 193 -4.14 3.75 1.94
CA VAL A 193 -4.32 4.33 0.60
C VAL A 193 -4.82 3.24 -0.34
N PHE A 194 -5.96 3.48 -0.99
CA PHE A 194 -6.52 2.55 -1.96
C PHE A 194 -5.92 2.78 -3.34
N ILE A 195 -5.15 1.82 -3.85
CA ILE A 195 -4.55 1.86 -5.17
C ILE A 195 -5.40 1.03 -6.13
N GLN A 196 -6.03 1.69 -7.09
CA GLN A 196 -6.91 1.08 -8.09
C GLN A 196 -6.23 1.05 -9.46
N LEU A 197 -6.36 -0.06 -10.18
CA LEU A 197 -5.90 -0.13 -11.56
C LEU A 197 -6.94 0.51 -12.49
N ASN A 198 -6.48 1.32 -13.44
CA ASN A 198 -7.31 1.86 -14.51
C ASN A 198 -6.72 1.44 -15.86
N LEU A 199 -7.48 0.69 -16.65
CA LEU A 199 -7.07 0.29 -17.99
C LEU A 199 -8.21 0.58 -18.98
N PRO A 200 -7.89 0.98 -20.22
CA PRO A 200 -8.86 1.10 -21.30
C PRO A 200 -9.57 -0.22 -21.62
N ASP A 201 -10.73 -0.13 -22.27
CA ASP A 201 -11.44 -1.28 -22.81
C ASP A 201 -10.54 -2.07 -23.79
N GLY A 202 -10.48 -3.40 -23.63
CA GLY A 202 -9.67 -4.27 -24.47
C GLY A 202 -8.18 -4.36 -24.11
N VAL A 203 -7.77 -3.67 -23.05
CA VAL A 203 -6.42 -3.79 -22.47
C VAL A 203 -6.48 -4.68 -21.23
N THR A 204 -5.55 -5.62 -21.14
CA THR A 204 -5.38 -6.49 -19.97
C THR A 204 -3.97 -6.39 -19.41
N ILE A 205 -3.81 -6.80 -18.16
CA ILE A 205 -2.50 -6.90 -17.52
C ILE A 205 -2.27 -8.35 -17.07
N LYS A 206 -1.04 -8.84 -17.17
CA LYS A 206 -0.63 -10.14 -16.63
C LYS A 206 0.63 -9.97 -15.78
N PRO A 207 0.85 -10.85 -14.80
CA PRO A 207 2.09 -10.81 -14.02
C PRO A 207 3.29 -11.04 -14.93
N ILE A 208 4.37 -10.29 -14.71
CA ILE A 208 5.63 -10.44 -15.46
C ILE A 208 6.20 -11.84 -15.19
N LYS A 209 6.69 -12.49 -16.24
CA LYS A 209 7.29 -13.83 -16.22
C LYS A 209 8.72 -13.79 -16.74
N LYS A 210 9.47 -14.85 -16.44
CA LYS A 210 10.81 -15.03 -16.98
C LYS A 210 10.79 -15.01 -18.51
N GLY A 211 11.59 -14.12 -19.10
CA GLY A 211 11.66 -13.89 -20.54
C GLY A 211 10.80 -12.73 -21.04
N ASP A 212 9.93 -12.16 -20.20
CA ASP A 212 9.27 -10.90 -20.54
C ASP A 212 10.27 -9.73 -20.52
N PRO A 213 10.04 -8.66 -21.31
CA PRO A 213 10.96 -7.52 -21.38
C PRO A 213 11.26 -6.84 -20.04
N LEU A 214 10.31 -6.87 -19.12
CA LEU A 214 10.40 -6.26 -17.78
C LEU A 214 10.88 -7.24 -16.69
N TRP A 215 11.38 -8.42 -17.06
CA TRP A 215 11.80 -9.43 -16.09
C TRP A 215 12.96 -8.96 -15.20
N GLU A 216 13.98 -8.32 -15.78
CA GLU A 216 15.17 -7.90 -15.04
C GLU A 216 14.83 -6.86 -13.95
N ASP A 217 13.89 -5.97 -14.23
CA ASP A 217 13.38 -5.00 -13.25
C ASP A 217 12.58 -5.68 -12.13
N ALA A 218 11.81 -6.74 -12.45
CA ALA A 218 10.81 -7.32 -11.56
C ALA A 218 11.31 -8.50 -10.71
N GLN A 219 12.37 -9.20 -11.14
CA GLN A 219 12.77 -10.49 -10.57
C GLN A 219 13.11 -10.45 -9.07
N SER A 220 13.59 -9.31 -8.56
CA SER A 220 13.92 -9.15 -7.13
C SER A 220 12.68 -9.04 -6.24
N VAL A 221 11.55 -8.59 -6.80
CA VAL A 221 10.28 -8.37 -6.09
C VAL A 221 9.31 -9.53 -6.28
N LEU A 222 9.38 -10.18 -7.44
CA LEU A 222 8.51 -11.31 -7.77
C LEU A 222 9.02 -12.60 -7.10
N LYS A 223 8.25 -13.09 -6.13
CA LYS A 223 8.49 -14.41 -5.53
C LYS A 223 8.26 -15.51 -6.57
N GLU A 224 9.06 -16.58 -6.55
CA GLU A 224 8.92 -17.74 -7.46
C GLU A 224 7.52 -18.39 -7.45
N LYS A 225 6.75 -18.22 -6.37
CA LYS A 225 5.39 -18.78 -6.19
C LYS A 225 4.27 -17.73 -6.30
N SER A 226 4.42 -16.74 -7.16
CA SER A 226 3.37 -15.74 -7.40
C SER A 226 2.12 -16.36 -8.06
N ASN A 227 0.93 -15.93 -7.61
CA ASN A 227 -0.34 -16.34 -8.21
C ASN A 227 -0.48 -15.69 -9.61
N PRO A 228 -0.62 -16.47 -10.70
CA PRO A 228 -0.67 -15.93 -12.07
C PRO A 228 -1.93 -15.09 -12.37
N SER A 229 -2.85 -15.01 -11.42
CA SER A 229 -4.09 -14.24 -11.53
C SER A 229 -3.99 -12.87 -10.88
N TYR A 230 -2.88 -12.59 -10.19
CA TYR A 230 -2.64 -11.36 -9.44
C TYR A 230 -1.37 -10.68 -9.91
N VAL A 231 -1.48 -9.39 -10.19
CA VAL A 231 -0.32 -8.54 -10.44
C VAL A 231 0.14 -7.97 -9.11
N ARG A 232 1.39 -8.27 -8.75
CA ARG A 232 2.00 -7.78 -7.51
C ARG A 232 2.05 -6.25 -7.52
N LEU A 233 1.69 -5.63 -6.40
CA LEU A 233 1.87 -4.21 -6.13
C LEU A 233 2.92 -4.04 -5.04
N THR A 234 3.83 -3.07 -5.20
CA THR A 234 4.72 -2.64 -4.11
C THR A 234 4.78 -1.13 -4.05
N CYS A 235 4.92 -0.58 -2.85
CA CYS A 235 5.12 0.84 -2.58
C CYS A 235 6.39 1.03 -1.77
N GLN A 236 7.16 2.06 -2.12
CA GLN A 236 8.42 2.43 -1.46
C GLN A 236 8.60 3.94 -1.43
N GLY A 237 9.54 4.41 -0.62
CA GLY A 237 10.03 5.78 -0.71
C GLY A 237 10.59 6.05 -2.11
N THR A 238 10.27 7.23 -2.66
CA THR A 238 10.70 7.63 -4.01
C THR A 238 12.21 7.87 -4.06
N THR A 239 12.76 8.42 -2.97
CA THR A 239 14.20 8.58 -2.77
C THR A 239 14.70 7.73 -1.60
N SER A 240 16.03 7.64 -1.46
CA SER A 240 16.65 7.02 -0.29
C SER A 240 16.24 7.72 1.02
N LEU A 241 16.08 9.05 0.99
CA LEU A 241 15.62 9.81 2.15
C LEU A 241 14.15 9.50 2.49
N ASP A 242 13.27 9.40 1.50
CA ASP A 242 11.87 9.00 1.74
C ASP A 242 11.79 7.59 2.34
N THR A 243 12.65 6.69 1.85
CA THR A 243 12.76 5.32 2.36
C THR A 243 13.23 5.32 3.81
N GLU A 244 14.27 6.09 4.13
CA GLU A 244 14.75 6.24 5.50
C GLU A 244 13.67 6.84 6.42
N ILE A 245 12.87 7.81 5.94
CA ILE A 245 11.77 8.38 6.75
C ILE A 245 10.67 7.34 6.98
N LEU A 246 10.33 6.56 5.96
CA LEU A 246 9.34 5.48 6.07
C LEU A 246 9.81 4.37 7.03
N GLU A 247 11.11 4.07 7.03
CA GLU A 247 11.77 3.10 7.91
C GLU A 247 12.04 3.66 9.31
N SER A 248 12.14 4.99 9.45
CA SER A 248 12.37 5.62 10.73
C SER A 248 11.21 5.27 11.67
N VAL A 249 11.58 4.78 12.85
CA VAL A 249 10.68 3.96 13.66
C VAL A 249 9.59 4.82 14.30
N GLY A 250 8.34 4.58 13.93
CA GLY A 250 7.16 5.05 14.65
C GLY A 250 6.31 3.87 15.10
N ASN A 251 6.57 3.31 16.29
CA ASN A 251 5.71 2.46 17.14
C ASN A 251 4.84 1.32 16.55
N GLY A 252 4.88 1.04 15.25
CA GLY A 252 3.96 0.18 14.53
C GLY A 252 4.69 -0.66 13.49
N LEU A 253 5.18 -1.81 13.92
CA LEU A 253 5.52 -2.88 13.01
C LEU A 253 4.23 -3.62 12.68
N GLY A 254 4.00 -3.95 11.40
CA GLY A 254 3.01 -4.96 11.03
C GLY A 254 3.25 -6.27 11.81
N PRO A 255 2.32 -7.25 11.74
CA PRO A 255 2.41 -8.49 12.50
C PRO A 255 3.77 -9.22 12.41
N HIS A 256 4.56 -8.98 11.35
CA HIS A 256 5.88 -9.57 11.16
C HIS A 256 7.00 -8.55 10.90
N GLY A 257 6.82 -7.27 11.23
CA GLY A 257 7.86 -6.25 11.00
C GLY A 257 7.67 -5.42 9.73
N GLU A 258 6.59 -5.62 8.97
CA GLU A 258 6.36 -4.89 7.73
C GLU A 258 5.97 -3.43 7.99
N LEU A 259 6.57 -2.51 7.21
CA LEU A 259 6.24 -1.08 7.22
C LEU A 259 5.07 -0.73 6.30
N VAL A 260 4.86 -1.56 5.28
CA VAL A 260 3.80 -1.42 4.29
C VAL A 260 3.13 -2.77 4.11
N MET A 261 1.83 -2.84 4.42
CA MET A 261 1.01 -4.02 4.22
C MET A 261 0.05 -3.81 3.03
N TYR A 262 -0.32 -4.91 2.37
CA TYR A 262 -1.14 -4.90 1.15
C TYR A 262 -2.35 -5.80 1.35
N TYR A 263 -3.53 -5.30 1.00
CA TYR A 263 -4.78 -6.05 1.09
C TYR A 263 -5.57 -5.94 -0.21
N PRO A 264 -5.74 -7.04 -0.97
CA PRO A 264 -5.20 -8.38 -0.71
C PRO A 264 -3.67 -8.45 -0.87
N GLU A 265 -3.04 -9.41 -0.19
CA GLU A 265 -1.57 -9.54 -0.16
C GLU A 265 -0.98 -9.88 -1.54
N ASP A 266 -1.64 -10.74 -2.32
CA ASP A 266 -1.17 -11.14 -3.65
C ASP A 266 -1.12 -9.97 -4.66
N GLY A 267 -1.86 -8.88 -4.39
CA GLY A 267 -1.89 -7.68 -5.22
C GLY A 267 -3.18 -7.51 -6.02
N ILE A 268 -3.08 -6.94 -7.21
CA ILE A 268 -4.24 -6.56 -8.03
C ILE A 268 -4.80 -7.79 -8.74
N GLN A 269 -6.10 -8.04 -8.60
CA GLN A 269 -6.84 -9.14 -9.25
C GLN A 269 -6.95 -8.95 -10.77
N ALA A 270 -5.87 -9.18 -11.50
CA ALA A 270 -5.73 -8.93 -12.93
C ALA A 270 -6.73 -9.72 -13.80
N TYR A 271 -7.18 -10.88 -13.32
CA TYR A 271 -8.15 -11.70 -14.05
C TYR A 271 -9.48 -10.99 -14.31
N ILE A 272 -9.84 -9.96 -13.53
CA ILE A 272 -11.08 -9.17 -13.70
C ILE A 272 -11.07 -8.35 -15.00
N TYR A 273 -9.88 -8.03 -15.55
CA TYR A 273 -9.76 -7.35 -16.84
C TYR A 273 -9.90 -8.30 -18.04
N ARG A 274 -9.90 -9.63 -17.83
CA ARG A 274 -9.99 -10.59 -18.94
C ARG A 274 -11.39 -10.56 -19.55
N LYS A 275 -11.50 -10.15 -20.82
CA LYS A 275 -12.69 -10.24 -21.69
C LYS A 275 -14.00 -9.93 -20.97
N ARG A 276 -14.38 -8.65 -20.92
CA ARG A 276 -15.65 -8.19 -20.32
C ARG A 276 -16.59 -7.58 -21.36
N ASN A 277 -17.88 -7.63 -21.06
CA ASN A 277 -18.88 -6.81 -21.75
C ASN A 277 -18.84 -5.38 -21.20
N SER A 278 -18.52 -4.40 -22.05
CA SER A 278 -18.41 -2.98 -21.68
C SER A 278 -19.74 -2.35 -21.25
N LYS A 279 -20.88 -3.01 -21.50
CA LYS A 279 -22.21 -2.54 -21.09
C LYS A 279 -22.56 -2.86 -19.63
N LEU A 280 -21.79 -3.73 -18.96
CA LEU A 280 -22.03 -4.11 -17.57
C LEU A 280 -21.27 -3.18 -16.61
N PRO A 281 -21.77 -3.00 -15.37
CA PRO A 281 -21.01 -2.31 -14.33
C PRO A 281 -19.63 -2.94 -14.14
N PHE A 282 -18.60 -2.11 -14.01
CA PHE A 282 -17.23 -2.59 -13.86
C PHE A 282 -16.67 -2.20 -12.49
N LEU A 283 -16.44 -3.21 -11.64
CA LEU A 283 -15.74 -3.05 -10.37
C LEU A 283 -14.23 -3.24 -10.63
N LYS A 284 -13.51 -2.13 -10.76
CA LYS A 284 -12.06 -2.15 -10.94
C LYS A 284 -11.40 -2.82 -9.72
N PRO A 285 -10.49 -3.78 -9.87
CA PRO A 285 -9.74 -4.29 -8.73
C PRO A 285 -8.77 -3.22 -8.22
N GLY A 286 -8.53 -3.25 -6.92
CA GLY A 286 -7.52 -2.43 -6.28
C GLY A 286 -6.93 -3.15 -5.08
N VAL A 287 -5.92 -2.51 -4.49
CA VAL A 287 -5.21 -2.98 -3.30
C VAL A 287 -5.21 -1.85 -2.31
N MET A 288 -5.55 -2.17 -1.07
CA MET A 288 -5.41 -1.27 0.05
C MET A 288 -3.98 -1.37 0.58
N VAL A 289 -3.28 -0.24 0.57
CA VAL A 289 -1.89 -0.12 1.03
C VAL A 289 -1.91 0.54 2.40
N HIS A 290 -1.58 -0.21 3.44
CA HIS A 290 -1.56 0.25 4.82
C HIS A 290 -0.13 0.57 5.24
N PHE A 291 0.14 1.83 5.55
CA PHE A 291 1.42 2.29 6.07
C PHE A 291 1.41 2.17 7.60
N THR A 292 2.16 1.22 8.15
CA THR A 292 2.08 0.86 9.58
C THR A 292 2.94 1.77 10.46
N SER A 293 3.87 2.50 9.86
CA SER A 293 4.76 3.44 10.52
C SER A 293 4.89 4.68 9.65
N LEU A 294 4.53 5.84 10.19
CA LEU A 294 4.89 7.13 9.60
C LEU A 294 5.40 8.05 10.69
N VAL A 295 6.64 8.51 10.52
CA VAL A 295 7.24 9.49 11.41
C VAL A 295 6.77 10.88 11.03
N SER A 296 6.36 11.61 12.06
CA SER A 296 5.62 12.84 11.90
C SER A 296 6.43 14.04 11.40
N ARG A 297 5.72 15.03 10.83
CA ARG A 297 6.21 16.36 10.38
C ARG A 297 7.15 16.37 9.16
N LYS A 298 7.33 15.24 8.48
CA LYS A 298 8.04 15.20 7.19
C LYS A 298 7.09 14.75 6.10
N LYS A 299 7.24 15.34 4.91
CA LYS A 299 6.64 14.81 3.69
C LYS A 299 7.39 13.55 3.29
N VAL A 300 6.67 12.51 2.93
CA VAL A 300 7.24 11.26 2.42
C VAL A 300 6.68 11.02 1.04
N HIS A 301 7.52 11.09 0.02
CA HIS A 301 7.14 10.82 -1.36
C HIS A 301 7.11 9.31 -1.58
N ILE A 302 5.95 8.77 -1.90
CA ILE A 302 5.72 7.34 -2.12
C ILE A 302 5.53 7.07 -3.60
N THR A 303 6.20 6.04 -4.09
CA THR A 303 5.99 5.47 -5.42
C THR A 303 5.45 4.05 -5.27
N CYS A 304 4.28 3.80 -5.85
CA CYS A 304 3.70 2.46 -5.94
C CYS A 304 3.79 1.93 -7.38
N THR A 305 4.23 0.69 -7.54
CA THR A 305 4.49 0.03 -8.82
C THR A 305 3.69 -1.26 -8.93
N ALA A 306 2.95 -1.43 -10.03
CA ALA A 306 2.32 -2.70 -10.40
C ALA A 306 3.23 -3.46 -11.36
N TRP A 307 3.67 -4.64 -10.93
CA TRP A 307 4.63 -5.51 -11.64
C TRP A 307 3.91 -6.40 -12.64
N GLY A 308 3.38 -5.78 -13.70
CA GLY A 308 2.62 -6.46 -14.73
C GLY A 308 2.93 -5.95 -16.13
N GLN A 309 2.75 -6.85 -17.10
CA GLN A 309 2.91 -6.61 -18.52
C GLN A 309 1.53 -6.39 -19.16
N LEU A 310 1.38 -5.33 -19.95
CA LEU A 310 0.14 -5.01 -20.65
C LEU A 310 0.02 -5.75 -21.97
N TYR A 311 -1.20 -6.22 -22.28
CA TYR A 311 -1.56 -6.94 -23.49
C TYR A 311 -2.87 -6.42 -24.09
N ASP A 312 -2.97 -6.44 -25.41
CA ASP A 312 -4.21 -6.17 -26.13
C ASP A 312 -5.10 -7.43 -26.22
N ASN A 313 -6.24 -7.30 -26.91
CA ASN A 313 -7.18 -8.40 -27.14
C ASN A 313 -6.60 -9.55 -27.98
N GLU A 314 -5.53 -9.30 -28.75
CA GLU A 314 -4.82 -10.28 -29.56
C GLU A 314 -3.64 -10.91 -28.81
N GLU A 315 -3.51 -10.62 -27.51
CA GLU A 315 -2.43 -11.11 -26.64
C GLU A 315 -1.05 -10.59 -27.04
N LYS A 316 -0.99 -9.44 -27.71
CA LYS A 316 0.26 -8.74 -28.03
C LYS A 316 0.60 -7.73 -26.95
N ILE A 317 1.89 -7.61 -26.65
CA ILE A 317 2.39 -6.62 -25.69
C ILE A 317 2.13 -5.20 -26.24
N ILE A 318 1.51 -4.35 -25.43
CA ILE A 318 1.20 -2.96 -25.78
C ILE A 318 2.34 -2.01 -25.44
N ASP A 319 2.93 -2.16 -24.25
CA ASP A 319 3.90 -1.23 -23.67
C ASP A 319 4.92 -1.98 -22.83
N HIS A 320 6.16 -1.49 -22.79
CA HIS A 320 7.24 -2.00 -21.95
C HIS A 320 7.51 -1.07 -20.77
N LYS A 321 6.46 -0.47 -20.21
CA LYS A 321 6.55 0.43 -19.06
C LYS A 321 5.79 -0.14 -17.87
N LEU A 322 6.45 -0.12 -16.72
CA LEU A 322 5.80 -0.41 -15.44
C LEU A 322 4.76 0.66 -15.12
N LEU A 323 3.60 0.21 -14.62
CA LEU A 323 2.57 1.13 -14.18
C LEU A 323 2.90 1.62 -12.78
N THR A 324 3.07 2.93 -12.63
CA THR A 324 3.37 3.58 -11.36
C THR A 324 2.32 4.61 -10.98
N THR A 325 2.22 4.89 -9.68
CA THR A 325 1.53 6.07 -9.16
C THR A 325 2.35 6.68 -8.04
N HIS A 326 2.21 8.00 -7.89
CA HIS A 326 3.02 8.81 -6.99
C HIS A 326 2.13 9.68 -6.13
N PHE A 327 2.36 9.68 -4.82
CA PHE A 327 1.69 10.55 -3.86
C PHE A 327 2.62 10.88 -2.69
N VAL A 328 2.23 11.87 -1.90
CA VAL A 328 2.98 12.33 -0.74
C VAL A 328 2.12 12.15 0.50
N LEU A 329 2.67 11.53 1.53
CA LEU A 329 2.04 11.45 2.84
C LEU A 329 2.61 12.55 3.75
N TYR A 330 1.73 13.27 4.44
CA TYR A 330 2.15 14.28 5.41
C TYR A 330 1.27 14.26 6.66
N VAL A 331 1.84 13.80 7.77
CA VAL A 331 1.14 13.73 9.07
C VAL A 331 1.39 15.01 9.85
N ASN A 332 0.32 15.80 10.01
CA ASN A 332 0.28 17.02 10.82
C ASN A 332 0.22 16.68 12.31
N HIS A 333 0.73 17.60 13.12
CA HIS A 333 0.43 17.66 14.55
C HIS A 333 -0.38 18.91 14.82
N SER A 334 -1.39 18.76 15.68
CA SER A 334 -2.10 19.86 16.31
C SER A 334 -1.17 20.70 17.20
#